data_AF-A0A0W0FAD8-F1
#
_entry.id   AF-A0A0W0FAD8-F1
#
_cell.length_a   1.000
_cell.length_b   1.000
_cell.length_c   1.000
_cell.angle_alpha   90.00
_cell.angle_beta   90.00
_cell.angle_gamma   90.00
#
_symmetry.space_group_name_H-M   'P 1'
#
loop_
_entity.id
_entity.type
_entity.pdbx_description
1 polymer ?
#
loop_
_entity_poly.entity_id
_entity_poly.type
_entity_poly.pdbx_seq_one_letter_code
_entity_poly.pdbx_strand_id
1 'polypeptide(L)'
;MKQEVSGYVFEPFWKDLPLTDIHFSITPDILHQLYQGVLRHLITWCQQILTKDELDRRIRCLSESYGVRHFKNGVSALSQISSTERKHMGKILLGCLVSSNMPKTVIVAVCAILNFIYLAQYSTHDDKSLDDMMKALDV
;
A
#
# COMPACT_ATOMS: atom_id res chain seq x y z
N MET A 1 17.52 -39.65 -2.19
CA MET A 1 16.28 -38.97 -2.62
C MET A 1 16.64 -37.51 -2.85
N LYS A 2 16.50 -37.00 -4.08
CA LYS A 2 16.89 -35.63 -4.45
C LYS A 2 15.99 -34.65 -3.68
N GLN A 3 16.58 -33.75 -2.90
CA GLN A 3 15.84 -32.66 -2.27
C GLN A 3 15.26 -31.78 -3.37
N GLU A 4 13.93 -31.77 -3.46
CA GLU A 4 13.24 -30.80 -4.31
C GLU A 4 13.50 -29.40 -3.74
N VAL A 5 13.97 -28.51 -4.61
CA VAL A 5 14.44 -27.15 -4.28
C VAL A 5 13.25 -26.17 -4.12
N SER A 6 12.03 -26.70 -4.05
CA SER A 6 10.82 -25.92 -3.82
C SER A 6 10.45 -26.07 -2.35
N GLY A 7 10.66 -25.01 -1.58
CA GLY A 7 10.57 -24.99 -0.11
C GLY A 7 9.14 -25.03 0.44
N TYR A 8 8.30 -25.95 -0.04
CA TYR A 8 7.02 -26.21 0.60
C TYR A 8 7.21 -27.24 1.71
N VAL A 9 6.84 -26.82 2.93
CA VAL A 9 6.90 -27.67 4.12
C VAL A 9 5.69 -28.60 4.07
N PHE A 10 5.90 -29.88 3.76
CA PHE A 10 4.85 -30.90 3.69
C PHE A 10 4.17 -31.15 5.04
N GLU A 11 4.89 -30.94 6.13
CA GLU A 11 4.37 -31.05 7.49
C GLU A 11 4.58 -29.72 8.22
N PRO A 12 3.61 -28.79 8.15
CA PRO A 12 3.76 -27.51 8.81
C PRO A 12 3.93 -27.69 10.32
N PHE A 13 4.66 -26.78 10.99
CA PHE A 13 4.91 -26.91 12.43
C PHE A 13 3.62 -26.91 13.28
N TRP A 14 2.52 -26.37 12.72
CA TRP A 14 1.20 -26.33 13.34
C TRP A 14 0.31 -27.54 13.03
N LYS A 15 0.84 -28.58 12.36
CA LYS A 15 0.10 -29.82 12.02
C LYS A 15 -0.61 -30.45 13.21
N ASP A 16 0.04 -30.45 14.38
CA ASP A 16 -0.47 -31.07 15.60
C ASP A 16 -1.26 -30.09 16.49
N LEU A 17 -1.70 -28.95 15.93
CA LEU A 17 -2.56 -27.97 16.59
C LEU A 17 -3.99 -28.00 15.98
N PRO A 18 -4.79 -29.07 16.21
CA PRO A 18 -6.05 -29.31 15.51
C PRO A 18 -7.16 -28.29 15.79
N LEU A 19 -7.01 -27.48 16.84
CA LEU A 19 -7.96 -26.44 17.23
C LEU A 19 -7.47 -25.01 16.91
N THR A 20 -6.29 -24.88 16.30
CA THR A 20 -5.68 -23.58 15.98
C THR A 20 -5.81 -23.31 14.49
N ASP A 21 -6.59 -22.28 14.13
CA ASP A 21 -6.50 -21.70 12.80
C ASP A 21 -5.30 -20.76 12.74
N ILE A 22 -4.22 -21.24 12.09
CA ILE A 22 -2.97 -20.50 11.98
C ILE A 22 -3.14 -19.16 11.26
N HIS A 23 -4.17 -19.01 10.40
CA HIS A 23 -4.40 -17.77 9.67
C HIS A 23 -4.75 -16.60 10.59
N PHE A 24 -5.38 -16.87 11.74
CA PHE A 24 -5.63 -15.85 12.76
C PHE A 24 -4.40 -15.47 13.57
N SER A 25 -3.37 -16.32 13.58
CA SER A 25 -2.10 -16.04 14.28
C SER A 25 -1.14 -15.19 13.46
N ILE A 26 -1.40 -15.05 12.15
CA ILE A 26 -0.60 -14.23 11.25
C ILE A 26 -1.21 -12.84 11.21
N THR A 27 -0.62 -11.92 11.97
CA THR A 27 -1.04 -10.51 11.92
C THR A 27 -0.72 -9.91 10.55
N PRO A 28 -1.63 -9.09 9.98
CA PRO A 28 -1.39 -8.42 8.71
C PRO A 28 -0.09 -7.60 8.73
N ASP A 29 0.81 -7.86 7.78
CA ASP A 29 2.06 -7.13 7.66
C ASP A 29 1.89 -5.83 6.85
N ILE A 30 2.27 -4.71 7.44
CA ILE A 30 2.22 -3.38 6.80
C ILE A 30 2.95 -3.38 5.46
N LEU A 31 4.11 -4.03 5.38
CA LEU A 31 4.91 -3.97 4.17
C LEU A 31 4.26 -4.78 3.04
N HIS A 32 3.99 -6.06 3.24
CA HIS A 32 3.55 -6.96 2.19
C HIS A 32 2.05 -6.83 1.89
N GLN A 33 1.21 -6.67 2.92
CA GLN A 33 -0.24 -6.56 2.72
C GLN A 33 -0.62 -5.16 2.25
N LEU A 34 -0.23 -4.13 3.02
CA LEU A 34 -0.70 -2.76 2.75
C LEU A 34 0.11 -2.09 1.66
N TYR A 35 1.44 -2.04 1.76
CA TYR A 35 2.24 -1.36 0.75
C TYR A 35 2.38 -2.19 -0.54
N GLN A 36 2.88 -3.43 -0.47
CA GLN A 36 3.11 -4.25 -1.67
C GLN A 36 1.83 -4.83 -2.27
N GLY A 37 0.80 -5.06 -1.46
CA GLY A 37 -0.53 -5.44 -1.91
C GLY A 37 -1.34 -4.19 -2.28
N VAL A 38 -2.02 -3.60 -1.30
CA VAL A 38 -3.06 -2.59 -1.53
C VAL A 38 -2.55 -1.35 -2.26
N LEU A 39 -1.50 -0.68 -1.76
CA LEU A 39 -1.02 0.57 -2.35
C LEU A 39 -0.47 0.36 -3.77
N ARG A 40 0.20 -0.77 -4.04
CA ARG A 40 0.64 -1.12 -5.40
C ARG A 40 -0.55 -1.13 -6.36
N HIS A 41 -1.61 -1.85 -5.99
CA HIS A 41 -2.83 -1.92 -6.79
C HIS A 41 -3.52 -0.57 -6.91
N LEU A 42 -3.55 0.23 -5.83
CA LEU A 42 -4.12 1.58 -5.83
C LEU A 42 -3.42 2.50 -6.84
N ILE A 43 -2.08 2.46 -6.89
CA ILE A 43 -1.29 3.23 -7.85
C ILE A 43 -1.57 2.75 -9.28
N THR A 44 -1.60 1.43 -9.51
CA THR A 44 -1.95 0.87 -10.82
C THR A 44 -3.35 1.30 -11.27
N TRP A 45 -4.32 1.31 -10.36
CA TRP A 45 -5.68 1.76 -10.65
C TRP A 45 -5.72 3.25 -11.02
N CYS A 46 -5.01 4.10 -10.29
CA CYS A 46 -4.88 5.52 -10.63
C CYS A 46 -4.23 5.72 -12.01
N GLN A 47 -3.21 4.91 -12.35
CA GLN A 47 -2.58 4.93 -13.67
C GLN A 47 -3.51 4.48 -14.79
N GLN A 48 -4.47 3.59 -14.54
CA GLN A 48 -5.46 3.21 -15.55
C GLN A 48 -6.46 4.34 -15.84
N ILE A 49 -6.78 5.16 -14.84
CA ILE A 49 -7.72 6.27 -14.98
C ILE A 49 -7.03 7.49 -15.60
N LEU A 50 -5.86 7.88 -15.10
CA LEU A 50 -5.14 9.08 -15.54
C LEU A 50 -4.17 8.83 -16.68
N THR A 51 -3.78 7.58 -16.95
CA THR A 51 -2.57 7.16 -17.69
C THR A 51 -1.28 7.27 -16.87
N LYS A 52 -0.28 6.45 -17.22
CA LYS A 52 1.06 6.50 -16.61
C LYS A 52 1.75 7.84 -16.85
N ASP A 53 1.65 8.36 -18.07
CA ASP A 53 2.34 9.59 -18.49
C ASP A 53 1.80 10.82 -17.74
N GLU A 54 0.48 10.91 -17.56
CA GLU A 54 -0.13 12.01 -16.81
C GLU A 54 0.20 11.94 -15.32
N LEU A 55 0.16 10.74 -14.72
CA LEU A 55 0.55 10.57 -13.33
C LEU A 55 2.03 10.95 -13.11
N ASP A 56 2.92 10.49 -13.99
CA ASP A 56 4.34 10.83 -13.91
C ASP A 56 4.59 12.32 -14.16
N ARG A 57 3.86 12.95 -15.09
CA ARG A 57 3.92 14.40 -15.30
C ARG A 57 3.58 15.15 -14.02
N ARG A 58 2.51 14.75 -13.33
CA ARG A 58 2.10 15.36 -12.05
C ARG A 58 3.12 15.17 -10.95
N ILE A 59 3.68 13.97 -10.85
CA ILE A 59 4.73 13.64 -9.87
C ILE A 59 5.96 14.52 -10.08
N ARG A 60 6.37 14.76 -11.34
CA ARG A 60 7.48 15.66 -11.67
C ARG A 60 7.20 17.12 -11.33
N CYS A 61 5.95 17.54 -11.37
CA CYS A 61 5.54 18.92 -11.04
C CYS A 61 5.45 19.19 -9.53
N LEU A 62 5.55 18.17 -8.66
CA LEU A 62 5.57 18.38 -7.22
C LEU A 62 6.83 19.12 -6.79
N SER A 63 6.67 20.16 -5.98
CA SER A 63 7.79 20.83 -5.32
C SER A 63 8.54 19.86 -4.41
N GLU A 64 9.84 20.08 -4.26
CA GLU A 64 10.61 19.37 -3.25
C GLU A 64 10.06 19.68 -1.84
N SER A 65 9.92 18.65 -1.02
CA SER A 65 9.38 18.77 0.34
C SER A 65 10.17 17.89 1.29
N TYR A 66 10.39 18.37 2.51
CA TYR A 66 11.14 17.64 3.52
C TYR A 66 10.49 16.29 3.86
N GLY A 67 11.29 15.22 3.98
CA GLY A 67 10.80 13.88 4.35
C GLY A 67 10.05 13.12 3.24
N VAL A 68 10.03 13.65 2.01
CA VAL A 68 9.43 13.02 0.83
C VAL A 68 10.44 12.96 -0.30
N ARG A 69 10.58 11.78 -0.91
CA ARG A 69 11.46 11.61 -2.07
C ARG A 69 10.85 12.30 -3.29
N HIS A 70 11.65 13.13 -3.95
CA HIS A 70 11.29 13.69 -5.25
C HIS A 70 11.60 12.68 -6.37
N PHE A 71 10.61 12.42 -7.23
CA PHE A 71 10.73 11.47 -8.34
C PHE A 71 10.87 12.25 -9.66
N LYS A 72 12.09 12.77 -9.91
CA LYS A 72 12.41 13.64 -11.06
C LYS A 72 12.04 13.06 -12.44
N ASN A 73 12.03 11.73 -12.56
CA ASN A 73 11.73 11.02 -13.81
C ASN A 73 10.32 10.38 -13.80
N GLY A 74 9.49 10.68 -12.78
CA GLY A 74 8.27 9.93 -12.49
C GLY A 74 8.56 8.60 -11.80
N VAL A 75 7.50 7.83 -11.54
CA VAL A 75 7.58 6.52 -10.89
C VAL A 75 7.58 5.38 -11.89
N SER A 76 7.05 5.57 -13.11
CA SER A 76 7.03 4.52 -14.13
C SER A 76 8.42 4.21 -14.71
N ALA A 77 9.39 5.11 -14.50
CA ALA A 77 10.78 4.90 -14.90
C ALA A 77 11.54 3.91 -13.98
N LEU A 78 10.97 3.53 -12.83
CA LEU A 78 11.60 2.60 -11.89
C LEU A 78 11.36 1.15 -12.31
N SER A 79 12.43 0.44 -12.70
CA SER A 79 12.37 -0.99 -13.04
C SER A 79 12.22 -1.89 -11.81
N GLN A 80 12.72 -1.44 -10.65
CA GLN A 80 12.57 -2.09 -9.36
C GLN A 80 12.16 -1.05 -8.32
N ILE A 81 11.07 -1.32 -7.60
CA ILE A 81 10.51 -0.42 -6.60
C ILE A 81 10.74 -1.01 -5.21
N SER A 82 11.63 -0.37 -4.45
CA SER A 82 11.91 -0.70 -3.05
C SER A 82 10.71 -0.42 -2.13
N SER A 83 10.74 -0.99 -0.93
CA SER A 83 9.76 -0.72 0.13
C SER A 83 9.71 0.77 0.47
N THR A 84 10.88 1.41 0.60
CA THR A 84 11.01 2.84 0.91
C THR A 84 10.43 3.70 -0.21
N GLU A 85 10.73 3.39 -1.48
CA GLU A 85 10.12 4.09 -2.62
C GLU A 85 8.61 3.98 -2.60
N ARG A 86 8.08 2.79 -2.34
CA ARG A 86 6.63 2.57 -2.26
C ARG A 86 5.97 3.38 -1.14
N LYS A 87 6.64 3.53 0.01
CA LYS A 87 6.19 4.43 1.08
C LYS A 87 6.13 5.89 0.62
N HIS A 88 7.16 6.35 -0.08
CA HIS A 88 7.18 7.71 -0.63
C HIS A 88 6.12 7.93 -1.71
N MET A 89 5.85 6.94 -2.56
CA MET A 89 4.76 7.01 -3.55
C MET A 89 3.41 7.22 -2.85
N GLY A 90 3.14 6.55 -1.74
CA GLY A 90 1.92 6.75 -0.95
C GLY A 90 1.77 8.17 -0.42
N LYS A 91 2.88 8.78 0.05
CA LYS A 91 2.88 10.17 0.57
C LYS A 91 2.50 11.23 -0.48
N ILE A 92 2.83 10.99 -1.75
CA ILE A 92 2.59 11.96 -2.82
C ILE A 92 1.34 11.68 -3.64
N LEU A 93 0.81 10.45 -3.58
CA LEU A 93 -0.26 9.99 -4.46
C LEU A 93 -1.46 10.93 -4.41
N LEU A 94 -2.02 11.18 -3.22
CA LEU A 94 -3.22 12.03 -3.08
C LEU A 94 -3.00 13.44 -3.64
N GLY A 95 -1.82 14.04 -3.42
CA GLY A 95 -1.47 15.36 -3.96
C GLY A 95 -1.48 15.39 -5.49
N CYS A 96 -1.04 14.31 -6.15
CA CYS A 96 -1.14 14.20 -7.61
C CYS A 96 -2.59 14.06 -8.10
N LEU A 97 -3.47 13.45 -7.30
CA LEU A 97 -4.84 13.13 -7.68
C LEU A 97 -5.82 14.28 -7.48
N VAL A 98 -5.68 15.07 -6.42
CA VAL A 98 -6.61 16.18 -6.10
C VAL A 98 -6.63 17.25 -7.20
N SER A 99 -5.48 17.51 -7.83
CA SER A 99 -5.38 18.49 -8.92
C SER A 99 -5.78 17.92 -10.28
N SER A 100 -6.52 16.82 -10.33
CA SER A 100 -6.82 16.05 -11.57
C SER A 100 -8.29 16.07 -11.96
N ASN A 101 -8.57 15.68 -13.20
CA ASN A 101 -9.94 15.47 -13.68
C ASN A 101 -10.52 14.10 -13.25
N MET A 102 -9.97 13.47 -12.20
CA MET A 102 -10.53 12.21 -11.70
C MET A 102 -11.90 12.39 -11.06
N PRO A 103 -12.76 11.36 -11.12
CA PRO A 103 -14.00 11.34 -10.36
C PRO A 103 -13.74 11.53 -8.87
N LYS A 104 -14.56 12.35 -8.22
CA LYS A 104 -14.46 12.60 -6.77
C LYS A 104 -14.51 11.31 -5.94
N THR A 105 -15.34 10.35 -6.36
CA THR A 105 -15.46 9.03 -5.72
C THR A 105 -14.14 8.27 -5.69
N VAL A 106 -13.33 8.35 -6.75
CA VAL A 106 -12.00 7.73 -6.81
C VAL A 106 -11.04 8.42 -5.84
N ILE A 107 -11.06 9.75 -5.77
CA ILE A 107 -10.21 10.52 -4.85
C ILE A 107 -10.57 10.17 -3.39
N VAL A 108 -11.86 10.07 -3.08
CA VAL A 108 -12.36 9.66 -1.75
C VAL A 108 -11.89 8.25 -1.41
N ALA A 109 -12.03 7.28 -2.32
CA ALA A 109 -11.58 5.90 -2.10
C ALA A 109 -10.05 5.81 -1.88
N VAL A 110 -9.26 6.56 -2.65
CA VAL A 110 -7.81 6.62 -2.45
C VAL A 110 -7.46 7.24 -1.09
N CYS A 111 -8.14 8.32 -0.72
CA CYS A 111 -7.95 8.99 0.58
C CYS A 111 -8.29 8.05 1.74
N ALA A 112 -9.43 7.37 1.69
CA ALA A 112 -9.88 6.37 2.65
C ALA A 112 -8.82 5.29 2.90
N ILE A 113 -8.32 4.68 1.83
CA ILE A 113 -7.30 3.64 1.90
C ILE A 113 -5.98 4.18 2.46
N LEU A 114 -5.54 5.38 2.05
CA LEU A 114 -4.32 5.99 2.58
C LEU A 114 -4.44 6.28 4.08
N ASN A 115 -5.57 6.82 4.53
CA ASN A 115 -5.85 7.06 5.95
C ASN A 115 -5.79 5.77 6.76
N PHE A 116 -6.43 4.70 6.28
CA PHE A 116 -6.34 3.38 6.89
C PHE A 116 -4.88 2.90 6.99
N ILE A 117 -4.10 3.01 5.91
CA ILE A 117 -2.69 2.58 5.89
C ILE A 117 -1.85 3.38 6.89
N TYR A 118 -2.13 4.68 7.08
CA TYR A 118 -1.41 5.50 8.05
C TYR A 118 -1.80 5.17 9.50
N LEU A 119 -3.08 4.91 9.77
CA LEU A 119 -3.53 4.48 11.09
C LEU A 119 -2.98 3.10 11.45
N ALA A 120 -3.01 2.15 10.52
CA ALA A 120 -2.47 0.80 10.69
C ALA A 120 -0.95 0.74 10.98
N GLN A 121 -0.23 1.85 10.83
CA GLN A 121 1.19 1.97 11.15
C GLN A 121 1.47 2.36 12.60
N TYR A 122 0.44 2.60 13.42
CA TYR A 122 0.64 2.88 14.83
C TYR A 122 1.30 1.68 15.52
N SER A 123 2.23 1.95 16.44
CA SER A 123 2.94 0.89 17.15
C SER A 123 2.03 0.08 18.08
N THR A 124 0.93 0.68 18.51
CA THR A 124 -0.08 0.11 19.40
C THR A 124 -1.45 0.66 19.03
N HIS A 125 -2.47 -0.17 19.20
CA HIS A 125 -3.87 0.22 18.98
C HIS A 125 -4.66 0.17 20.28
N ASP A 126 -5.59 1.10 20.42
CA ASP A 126 -6.66 1.16 21.40
C ASP A 126 -8.01 1.10 20.68
N ASP A 127 -9.11 0.96 21.44
CA ASP A 127 -10.46 0.87 20.88
C ASP A 127 -10.78 2.06 19.95
N LYS A 128 -10.24 3.23 20.27
CA LYS A 128 -10.44 4.44 19.47
C LYS A 128 -9.74 4.37 18.11
N SER A 129 -8.46 4.03 18.08
CA SER A 129 -7.70 3.93 16.83
C SER A 129 -8.21 2.78 15.95
N LEU A 130 -8.73 1.71 16.53
CA LEU A 130 -9.44 0.66 15.79
C LEU A 130 -10.74 1.18 15.16
N ASP A 131 -11.54 1.94 15.91
CA ASP A 131 -12.75 2.59 15.39
C ASP A 131 -12.43 3.62 14.29
N ASP A 132 -11.38 4.42 14.47
CA ASP A 132 -10.88 5.36 13.45
C ASP A 132 -10.45 4.63 12.16
N MET A 133 -9.83 3.45 12.27
CA MET A 133 -9.49 2.61 11.12
C MET A 133 -10.74 2.11 10.38
N MET A 134 -11.77 1.67 11.11
CA MET A 134 -13.03 1.24 10.49
C MET A 134 -13.72 2.40 9.78
N LYS A 135 -13.82 3.55 10.44
CA LYS A 135 -14.40 4.78 9.88
C LYS A 135 -13.65 5.28 8.66
N ALA A 136 -12.33 5.10 8.60
CA ALA A 136 -11.54 5.49 7.43
C ALA A 136 -12.01 4.79 6.15
N LEU A 137 -12.65 3.61 6.25
CA LEU A 137 -13.13 2.82 5.11
C LEU A 137 -14.64 2.92 4.88
N ASP A 138 -15.39 3.59 5.76
CA ASP A 138 -16.83 3.79 5.65
C ASP A 138 -17.13 5.09 4.89
N VAL A 139 -16.91 5.05 3.56
CA VAL A 139 -16.96 6.20 2.64
C VAL A 139 -17.99 6.10 1.53
#